data_AF-A0A2C6DHF1-F1
#
_entry.id   AF-A0A2C6DHF1-F1
#
_cell.length_a   1.000
_cell.length_b   1.000
_cell.length_c   1.000
_cell.angle_alpha   90.00
_cell.angle_beta   90.00
_cell.angle_gamma   90.00
#
_symmetry.space_group_name_H-M   'P 1'
#
loop_
_entity.id
_entity.type
_entity.pdbx_description
1 polymer ?
#
loop_
_entity_poly.entity_id
_entity_poly.type
_entity_poly.pdbx_seq_one_letter_code
_entity_poly.pdbx_strand_id
1 'polypeptide(L)'
;MRIMTALPILFSLCFASGVIAAETTKAPSEAQTAQRDKMASCNKQATDKSLKGDERKTFMADCLKAKPAAEEAKKMTPQQQKMGTCNTEAAGKGLKGDERKTFMSNCLKAEPAATDKKDLTPQQKKMADCSTEAAGKELKGEDRKTFMATCLKKAA
;
A
#
# COMPACT_ATOMS: atom_id res chain seq x y z
N MET A 1 41.81 35.23 15.45
CA MET A 1 42.85 34.73 14.51
C MET A 1 42.12 34.42 13.20
N ARG A 2 41.93 35.41 12.31
CA ARG A 2 42.73 35.63 11.08
C ARG A 2 42.96 34.29 10.36
N ILE A 3 42.35 34.03 9.20
CA ILE A 3 42.89 34.48 7.91
C ILE A 3 41.77 34.83 6.92
N MET A 4 41.96 36.01 6.32
CA MET A 4 41.21 36.64 5.25
C MET A 4 42.19 36.70 4.06
N THR A 5 41.81 36.16 2.90
CA THR A 5 42.47 36.38 1.59
C THR A 5 41.34 36.65 0.59
N ALA A 6 40.94 37.92 0.42
CA ALA A 6 41.43 38.84 -0.61
C ALA A 6 40.85 38.55 -2.02
N LEU A 7 39.75 39.25 -2.32
CA LEU A 7 39.33 39.77 -3.64
C LEU A 7 40.32 40.93 -4.02
N PRO A 8 40.42 41.49 -5.26
CA PRO A 8 39.49 41.43 -6.42
C PRO A 8 40.16 41.43 -7.83
N ILE A 9 39.36 41.48 -8.92
CA ILE A 9 39.55 42.34 -10.12
C ILE A 9 38.31 42.23 -11.04
N LEU A 10 37.76 43.40 -11.37
CA LEU A 10 36.74 43.68 -12.40
C LEU A 10 37.23 43.31 -13.82
N PHE A 11 36.32 42.91 -14.72
CA PHE A 11 35.97 43.63 -15.98
C PHE A 11 35.48 42.70 -17.13
N SER A 12 34.52 43.22 -17.90
CA SER A 12 33.98 42.80 -19.21
C SER A 12 33.03 41.60 -19.27
N LEU A 13 31.72 41.80 -19.53
CA LEU A 13 31.04 42.27 -20.75
C LEU A 13 30.78 41.13 -21.75
N CYS A 14 29.49 40.82 -21.91
CA CYS A 14 28.83 40.10 -23.02
C CYS A 14 29.33 38.69 -23.38
N PHE A 15 28.56 37.68 -22.97
CA PHE A 15 28.25 36.57 -23.88
C PHE A 15 26.77 36.22 -23.80
N ALA A 16 26.06 36.57 -24.86
CA ALA A 16 24.75 36.09 -25.18
C ALA A 16 24.82 34.61 -25.62
N SER A 17 23.68 33.93 -25.51
CA SER A 17 23.35 32.64 -26.15
C SER A 17 23.83 31.39 -25.43
N GLY A 18 23.02 30.94 -24.47
CA GLY A 18 23.04 29.57 -23.97
C GLY A 18 21.60 29.14 -23.70
N VAL A 19 21.06 28.32 -24.61
CA VAL A 19 19.77 27.62 -24.48
C VAL A 19 19.60 27.09 -23.06
N ILE A 20 18.69 27.69 -22.30
CA ILE A 20 18.13 27.05 -21.12
C ILE A 20 17.11 26.09 -21.70
N ALA A 21 17.48 24.81 -21.80
CA ALA A 21 16.50 23.76 -21.91
C ALA A 21 15.50 23.97 -20.78
N ALA A 22 14.27 24.31 -21.14
CA ALA A 22 13.15 24.33 -20.23
C ALA A 22 12.96 22.89 -19.73
N GLU A 23 13.73 22.51 -18.70
CA GLU A 23 13.29 21.45 -17.82
C GLU A 23 12.01 21.99 -17.19
N THR A 24 10.88 21.53 -17.72
CA THR A 24 9.58 21.79 -17.14
C THR A 24 9.66 21.30 -15.70
N THR A 25 9.89 22.20 -14.75
CA THR A 25 9.64 21.94 -13.33
C THR A 25 8.15 21.71 -13.24
N LYS A 26 7.74 20.45 -13.40
CA LYS A 26 6.37 20.02 -13.23
C LYS A 26 6.02 20.37 -11.80
N ALA A 27 5.18 21.39 -11.62
CA ALA A 27 4.73 21.82 -10.31
C ALA A 27 4.26 20.57 -9.54
N PRO A 28 4.68 20.39 -8.27
CA PRO A 28 4.26 19.25 -7.49
C PRO A 28 2.74 19.21 -7.47
N SER A 29 2.16 18.04 -7.74
CA SER A 29 0.71 17.91 -7.73
C SER A 29 0.17 18.22 -6.34
N GLU A 30 -1.09 18.64 -6.24
CA GLU A 30 -1.74 18.94 -4.96
C GLU A 30 -1.64 17.76 -3.97
N ALA A 31 -1.67 16.53 -4.48
CA ALA A 31 -1.46 15.32 -3.70
C ALA A 31 -0.03 15.20 -3.13
N GLN A 32 0.99 15.62 -3.89
CA GLN A 32 2.38 15.64 -3.43
C GLN A 32 2.60 16.72 -2.36
N THR A 33 2.00 17.90 -2.55
CA THR A 33 2.06 19.00 -1.57
C THR A 33 1.37 18.61 -0.27
N ALA A 34 0.15 18.04 -0.34
CA ALA A 34 -0.57 17.56 0.83
C ALA A 34 0.21 16.46 1.60
N GLN A 35 0.90 15.56 0.89
CA GLN A 35 1.75 14.55 1.53
C GLN A 35 2.95 15.19 2.24
N ARG A 36 3.57 16.22 1.64
CA ARG A 36 4.72 16.93 2.21
C ARG A 36 4.33 17.71 3.46
N ASP A 37 3.22 18.44 3.41
CA ASP A 37 2.71 19.22 4.54
C ASP A 37 2.33 18.31 5.71
N LYS A 38 1.70 17.17 5.41
CA LYS A 38 1.38 16.15 6.42
C LYS A 38 2.65 15.61 7.09
N MET A 39 3.68 15.31 6.31
CA MET A 39 4.95 14.82 6.86
C MET A 39 5.64 15.86 7.76
N ALA A 40 5.58 17.13 7.39
CA ALA A 40 6.09 18.23 8.21
C ALA A 40 5.31 18.36 9.53
N SER A 41 3.97 18.34 9.47
CA SER A 41 3.11 18.39 10.65
C SER A 41 3.34 17.21 11.60
N CYS A 42 3.45 15.99 11.07
CA CYS A 42 3.76 14.79 11.86
C CYS A 42 5.12 14.90 12.56
N ASN A 43 6.15 15.41 11.86
CA ASN A 43 7.46 15.62 12.48
C ASN A 43 7.43 16.68 13.58
N LYS A 44 6.68 17.77 13.37
CA LYS A 44 6.49 18.80 14.38
C LYS A 44 5.81 18.24 15.62
N GLN A 45 4.70 17.52 15.46
CA GLN A 45 3.99 16.90 16.58
C GLN A 45 4.83 15.87 17.32
N ALA A 46 5.68 15.10 16.62
CA ALA A 46 6.59 14.16 17.25
C ALA A 46 7.64 14.87 18.12
N THR A 47 8.13 16.03 17.65
CA THR A 47 9.11 16.87 18.36
C THR A 47 8.47 17.58 19.54
N ASP A 48 7.27 18.14 19.37
CA ASP A 48 6.48 18.78 20.44
C ASP A 48 6.16 17.76 21.56
N LYS A 49 5.92 16.50 21.20
CA LYS A 49 5.73 15.38 22.14
C LYS A 49 7.05 14.81 22.66
N SER A 50 8.20 15.36 22.26
CA SER A 50 9.55 14.91 22.66
C SER A 50 9.82 13.41 22.41
N LEU A 51 9.12 12.80 21.46
CA LEU A 51 9.22 11.37 21.15
C LEU A 51 10.59 11.06 20.58
N LYS A 52 11.23 10.01 21.08
CA LYS A 52 12.54 9.54 20.62
C LYS A 52 12.49 8.05 20.32
N GLY A 53 13.52 7.54 19.64
CA GLY A 53 13.66 6.11 19.36
C GLY A 53 12.43 5.50 18.67
N ASP A 54 11.98 4.36 19.17
CA ASP A 54 10.88 3.60 18.59
C ASP A 54 9.51 4.26 18.79
N GLU A 55 9.33 5.07 19.84
CA GLU A 55 8.10 5.84 20.06
C GLU A 55 7.85 6.85 18.95
N ARG A 56 8.91 7.54 18.50
CA ARG A 56 8.83 8.45 17.35
C ARG A 56 8.48 7.71 16.06
N LYS A 57 9.05 6.52 15.83
CA LYS A 57 8.77 5.74 14.61
C LYS A 57 7.31 5.31 14.56
N THR A 58 6.80 4.77 15.67
CA THR A 58 5.39 4.36 15.78
C THR A 58 4.47 5.55 15.57
N PHE A 59 4.71 6.65 16.29
CA PHE A 59 3.92 7.87 16.14
C PHE A 59 3.95 8.42 14.71
N MET A 60 5.11 8.45 14.07
CA MET A 60 5.23 8.96 12.70
C MET A 60 4.53 8.04 11.69
N ALA A 61 4.62 6.72 11.89
CA ALA A 61 3.90 5.75 11.07
C ALA A 61 2.39 5.93 11.21
N ASP A 62 1.88 6.13 12.42
CA ASP A 62 0.45 6.31 12.66
C ASP A 62 -0.05 7.67 12.17
N CYS A 63 0.73 8.74 12.37
CA CYS A 63 0.41 10.07 11.87
C CYS A 63 0.37 10.10 10.32
N LEU A 64 1.30 9.42 9.65
CA LEU A 64 1.32 9.32 8.18
C LEU A 64 0.21 8.41 7.65
N LYS A 65 -0.21 7.39 8.40
CA LYS A 65 -1.37 6.53 8.06
C LYS A 65 -2.72 7.22 8.32
N ALA A 66 -2.80 8.12 9.31
CA ALA A 66 -4.02 8.83 9.66
C ALA A 66 -4.47 9.75 8.53
N LYS A 67 -5.45 9.35 7.73
CA LYS A 67 -6.08 10.25 6.75
C LYS A 67 -6.67 11.49 7.46
N PRO A 68 -6.80 12.65 6.76
CA PRO A 68 -7.40 13.85 7.35
C PRO A 68 -8.74 13.53 8.00
N ALA A 69 -8.97 14.17 9.16
CA ALA A 69 -9.94 13.84 10.21
C ALA A 69 -11.43 14.00 9.83
N ALA A 70 -11.80 13.75 8.58
CA ALA A 70 -13.18 13.73 8.08
C ALA A 70 -13.69 12.32 7.73
N GLU A 71 -12.88 11.27 7.90
CA GLU A 71 -13.35 9.89 7.80
C GLU A 71 -13.03 9.15 9.09
N GLU A 72 -13.99 9.21 10.02
CA GLU A 72 -14.11 8.23 11.10
C GLU A 72 -13.87 6.82 10.54
N ALA A 73 -12.95 6.10 11.17
CA ALA A 73 -12.87 4.64 11.16
C ALA A 73 -13.36 3.95 9.87
N LYS A 74 -12.70 4.22 8.73
CA LYS A 74 -12.67 3.18 7.68
C LYS A 74 -11.91 2.00 8.27
N LYS A 75 -12.64 1.12 8.96
CA LYS A 75 -12.20 -0.24 9.27
C LYS A 75 -11.53 -0.73 7.99
N MET A 76 -10.23 -1.04 8.08
CA MET A 76 -9.51 -1.59 6.94
C MET A 76 -10.41 -2.64 6.30
N THR A 77 -10.58 -2.56 4.98
CA THR A 77 -11.43 -3.56 4.32
C THR A 77 -10.84 -4.95 4.64
N PRO A 78 -11.67 -6.01 4.74
CA PRO A 78 -11.16 -7.36 5.01
C PRO A 78 -10.01 -7.75 4.06
N GLN A 79 -10.01 -7.21 2.83
CA GLN A 79 -8.95 -7.38 1.85
C GLN A 79 -7.64 -6.65 2.22
N GLN A 80 -7.72 -5.43 2.76
CA GLN A 80 -6.55 -4.69 3.25
C GLN A 80 -5.93 -5.35 4.48
N GLN A 81 -6.76 -5.85 5.40
CA GLN A 81 -6.29 -6.60 6.57
C GLN A 81 -5.58 -7.89 6.14
N LYS A 82 -6.21 -8.65 5.23
CA LYS A 82 -5.65 -9.88 4.67
C LYS A 82 -4.30 -9.64 4.00
N MET A 83 -4.18 -8.58 3.21
CA MET A 83 -2.90 -8.20 2.59
C MET A 83 -1.83 -7.85 3.63
N GLY A 84 -2.20 -7.20 4.73
CA GLY A 84 -1.30 -6.96 5.86
C GLY A 84 -0.79 -8.26 6.48
N THR A 85 -1.70 -9.17 6.85
CA THR A 85 -1.36 -10.48 7.42
C THR A 85 -0.46 -11.30 6.50
N CYS A 86 -0.81 -11.42 5.22
CA CYS A 86 0.01 -12.14 4.23
C CYS A 86 1.43 -11.55 4.08
N ASN A 87 1.59 -10.23 4.21
CA ASN A 87 2.91 -9.60 4.19
C ASN A 87 3.72 -9.91 5.44
N THR A 88 3.09 -9.85 6.62
CA THR A 88 3.75 -10.18 7.89
C THR A 88 4.18 -11.64 7.93
N GLU A 89 3.32 -12.56 7.49
CA GLU A 89 3.65 -14.00 7.43
C GLU A 89 4.76 -14.29 6.43
N ALA A 90 4.74 -13.65 5.25
CA ALA A 90 5.82 -13.80 4.28
C ALA A 90 7.17 -13.32 4.84
N ALA A 91 7.17 -12.19 5.55
CA ALA A 91 8.35 -11.65 6.19
C ALA A 91 8.84 -12.54 7.35
N GLY A 92 7.93 -13.05 8.19
CA GLY A 92 8.25 -13.99 9.26
C GLY A 92 8.80 -15.33 8.75
N LYS A 93 8.38 -15.77 7.57
CA LYS A 93 8.93 -16.92 6.86
C LYS A 93 10.21 -16.60 6.07
N GLY A 94 10.66 -15.34 6.07
CA GLY A 94 11.87 -14.91 5.36
C GLY A 94 11.78 -14.97 3.84
N LEU A 95 10.57 -15.11 3.28
CA LEU A 95 10.35 -15.32 1.85
C LEU A 95 10.73 -14.07 1.05
N LYS A 96 11.50 -14.25 -0.02
CA LYS A 96 11.91 -13.18 -0.95
C LYS A 96 11.63 -13.60 -2.39
N GLY A 97 11.75 -12.66 -3.32
CA GLY A 97 11.61 -12.93 -4.76
C GLY A 97 10.32 -13.67 -5.13
N ASP A 98 10.45 -14.70 -5.96
CA ASP A 98 9.34 -15.51 -6.47
C ASP A 98 8.61 -16.30 -5.39
N GLU A 99 9.31 -16.69 -4.33
CA GLU A 99 8.73 -17.43 -3.19
C GLU A 99 7.73 -16.55 -2.44
N ARG A 100 8.07 -15.28 -2.22
CA ARG A 100 7.15 -14.30 -1.61
C ARG A 100 5.93 -14.06 -2.48
N LYS A 101 6.12 -13.94 -3.81
CA LYS A 101 5.02 -13.67 -4.75
C LYS A 101 4.04 -14.84 -4.82
N THR A 102 4.56 -16.06 -4.84
CA THR A 102 3.78 -17.30 -4.83
C THR A 102 3.02 -17.43 -3.51
N PHE A 103 3.70 -17.22 -2.38
CA PHE A 103 3.07 -17.19 -1.06
C PHE A 103 2.00 -16.11 -0.94
N MET A 104 2.25 -14.89 -1.40
CA MET A 104 1.28 -13.80 -1.37
C MET A 104 0.04 -14.14 -2.19
N SER A 105 0.23 -14.73 -3.38
CA SER A 105 -0.89 -15.13 -4.23
C SER A 105 -1.71 -16.24 -3.58
N ASN A 106 -1.05 -17.22 -2.96
CA ASN A 106 -1.73 -18.30 -2.26
C ASN A 106 -2.43 -17.81 -0.99
N CYS A 107 -1.80 -16.93 -0.21
CA CYS A 107 -2.36 -16.34 1.00
C CYS A 107 -3.55 -15.43 0.70
N LEU A 108 -3.48 -14.61 -0.36
CA LEU A 108 -4.61 -13.77 -0.79
C LEU A 108 -5.76 -14.57 -1.41
N LYS A 109 -5.47 -15.75 -1.99
CA LYS A 109 -6.49 -16.69 -2.52
C LYS A 109 -7.08 -17.60 -1.45
N ALA A 110 -6.30 -17.99 -0.45
CA ALA A 110 -6.76 -18.78 0.68
C ALA A 110 -7.77 -17.96 1.47
N GLU A 111 -8.99 -18.45 1.65
CA GLU A 111 -9.87 -17.86 2.66
C GLU A 111 -9.19 -17.90 4.03
N PRO A 112 -9.36 -16.87 4.88
CA PRO A 112 -8.61 -16.78 6.12
C PRO A 112 -8.82 -18.04 6.96
N ALA A 113 -7.75 -18.82 7.12
CA ALA A 113 -7.75 -19.98 7.98
C ALA A 113 -7.57 -19.53 9.43
N ALA A 114 -8.60 -19.83 10.23
CA ALA A 114 -8.69 -19.80 11.70
C ALA A 114 -8.65 -18.39 12.33
N THR A 115 -9.56 -17.96 13.19
CA THR A 115 -10.47 -18.67 14.10
C THR A 115 -11.75 -17.86 14.22
N ASP A 116 -12.86 -18.40 13.75
CA ASP A 116 -14.20 -18.18 14.30
C ASP A 116 -15.12 -18.98 13.38
N LYS A 117 -15.94 -19.84 13.97
CA LYS A 117 -17.11 -20.39 13.29
C LYS A 117 -18.04 -19.21 13.00
N LYS A 118 -17.75 -18.43 11.97
CA LYS A 118 -18.78 -17.68 11.28
C LYS A 118 -19.46 -18.72 10.44
N ASP A 119 -20.61 -19.20 10.91
CA ASP A 119 -21.55 -19.92 10.07
C ASP A 119 -21.72 -19.12 8.78
N LEU A 120 -20.99 -19.57 7.75
CA LEU A 120 -21.19 -19.09 6.39
C LEU A 120 -22.67 -19.27 6.12
N THR A 121 -23.32 -18.22 5.63
CA THR A 121 -24.72 -18.39 5.25
C THR A 121 -24.80 -19.56 4.26
N PRO A 122 -25.89 -20.34 4.23
CA PRO A 122 -25.99 -21.50 3.33
C PRO A 122 -25.63 -21.17 1.88
N GLN A 123 -25.88 -19.92 1.47
CA GLN A 123 -25.54 -19.38 0.15
C GLN A 123 -24.03 -19.17 -0.07
N GLN A 124 -23.28 -18.70 0.93
CA GLN A 124 -21.83 -18.51 0.83
C GLN A 124 -21.10 -19.85 0.79
N LYS A 125 -21.54 -20.82 1.60
CA LYS A 125 -21.02 -22.19 1.57
C LYS A 125 -21.24 -22.84 0.20
N LYS A 126 -22.45 -22.73 -0.32
CA LYS A 126 -22.82 -23.22 -1.66
C LYS A 126 -21.98 -22.62 -2.78
N MET A 127 -21.67 -21.33 -2.73
CA MET A 127 -20.82 -20.68 -3.72
C MET A 127 -19.37 -21.18 -3.66
N ALA A 128 -18.85 -21.42 -2.45
CA ALA A 128 -17.52 -21.98 -2.25
C ALA A 128 -17.42 -23.44 -2.73
N ASP A 129 -18.41 -24.27 -2.40
CA ASP A 129 -18.48 -25.68 -2.82
C ASP A 129 -18.53 -25.80 -4.34
N CYS A 130 -19.43 -25.07 -5.00
CA CYS A 130 -19.52 -25.04 -6.46
C CYS A 130 -18.23 -24.51 -7.12
N SER A 131 -17.54 -23.54 -6.49
CA SER A 131 -16.29 -23.00 -7.02
C SER A 131 -15.15 -24.01 -6.91
N THR A 132 -15.13 -24.78 -5.84
CA THR A 132 -14.17 -25.87 -5.60
C THR A 132 -14.41 -27.02 -6.58
N GLU A 133 -15.67 -27.39 -6.81
CA GLU A 133 -16.02 -28.44 -7.78
C GLU A 133 -15.67 -28.02 -9.22
N ALA A 134 -15.87 -26.74 -9.56
CA ALA A 134 -15.45 -26.21 -10.86
C ALA A 134 -13.92 -26.25 -11.05
N ALA A 135 -13.17 -25.96 -9.98
CA ALA A 135 -11.71 -26.02 -9.99
C ALA A 135 -11.20 -27.48 -10.09
N GLY A 136 -11.85 -28.42 -9.39
CA GLY A 136 -11.54 -29.86 -9.49
C GLY A 136 -11.86 -30.46 -10.86
N LYS A 137 -12.80 -29.86 -11.60
CA LYS A 137 -13.11 -30.20 -13.00
C LYS A 137 -12.27 -29.42 -14.02
N GLU A 138 -11.31 -28.62 -13.57
CA GLU A 138 -10.45 -27.74 -14.39
C GLU A 138 -11.22 -26.88 -15.40
N LEU A 139 -12.47 -26.51 -15.09
CA LEU A 139 -13.33 -25.77 -16.01
C LEU A 139 -12.82 -24.34 -16.17
N LYS A 140 -12.69 -23.90 -17.42
CA LYS A 140 -12.24 -22.55 -17.79
C LYS A 140 -13.31 -21.86 -18.63
N GLY A 141 -13.30 -20.53 -18.63
CA GLY A 141 -14.16 -19.73 -19.52
C GLY A 141 -15.66 -20.02 -19.37
N GLU A 142 -16.33 -20.22 -20.51
CA GLU A 142 -17.77 -20.48 -20.60
C GLU A 142 -18.20 -21.74 -19.85
N ASP A 143 -17.40 -22.81 -19.88
CA ASP A 143 -17.75 -24.08 -19.22
C ASP A 143 -17.85 -23.91 -17.70
N ARG A 144 -16.96 -23.12 -17.10
CA ARG A 144 -17.02 -22.78 -15.68
C ARG A 144 -18.26 -21.97 -15.35
N LYS A 145 -18.66 -21.05 -16.23
CA LYS A 145 -19.82 -20.18 -16.03
C LYS A 145 -21.12 -21.00 -16.10
N THR A 146 -21.25 -21.87 -17.10
CA THR A 146 -22.39 -22.78 -17.27
C THR A 146 -22.47 -23.78 -16.11
N PHE A 147 -21.32 -24.30 -15.67
CA PHE A 147 -21.24 -25.18 -14.51
C PHE A 147 -21.63 -24.47 -13.22
N MET A 148 -21.11 -23.27 -12.95
CA MET A 148 -21.48 -22.48 -11.77
C MET A 148 -22.98 -22.18 -11.75
N ALA A 149 -23.57 -21.80 -12.89
CA ALA A 149 -25.00 -21.53 -12.98
C ALA A 149 -25.85 -22.79 -12.70
N THR A 150 -25.40 -23.95 -13.18
CA THR A 150 -26.08 -25.24 -12.95
C THR A 150 -25.90 -25.72 -11.51
N CYS A 151 -24.69 -25.65 -10.96
CA CYS A 151 -24.39 -26.06 -9.59
C CYS A 151 -25.15 -25.20 -8.56
N LEU A 152 -25.20 -23.88 -8.77
CA LEU A 152 -25.96 -22.97 -7.91
C LEU A 152 -27.48 -23.18 -8.03
N LYS A 153 -27.99 -23.68 -9.16
CA LYS A 153 -29.41 -24.05 -9.30
C LYS A 153 -29.74 -25.41 -8.70
N LYS A 154 -28.81 -26.37 -8.74
CA LYS A 154 -29.02 -27.75 -8.28
C LYS A 154 -29.02 -27.90 -6.76
N ALA A 155 -28.23 -27.10 -6.05
CA ALA A 155 -28.19 -27.11 -4.58
C ALA A 155 -29.22 -26.16 -3.94
N ALA A 156 -30.31 -25.83 -4.64
CA ALA A 156 -31.42 -24.98 -4.16
C ALA A 156 -32.60 -25.85 -3.72
#